data_AF-A0A932F5W7-F1
#
_entry.id   AF-A0A932F5W7-F1
#
_cell.length_a   1.000
_cell.length_b   1.000
_cell.length_c   1.000
_cell.angle_alpha   90.00
_cell.angle_beta   90.00
_cell.angle_gamma   90.00
#
_symmetry.space_group_name_H-M   'P 1'
#
loop_
_entity.id
_entity.type
_entity.pdbx_description
1 polymer ?
#
loop_
_entity_poly.entity_id
_entity_poly.type
_entity_poly.pdbx_seq_one_letter_code
_entity_poly.pdbx_strand_id
1 'polypeptide(L)'
;MSVQRATDTVMPTAEETVSHNPMRPPADSPRTAGQAFRVFLTHPSPLIIVLALIGLGLLRVQEGSLGWLDAVIALGVLALFPINEWMIHVFILHYRPRRIFGVMVDFYLPKTHRRHHADPWNLDWVFVPRHVHALVLGAVALAYFMAGAWRSELLTFSFVYLLLGLHYEWVHYLTHITWCPPVAYYVQRVLEHRWHHFRNENYWWGVSMGMGDRLFNTAPDAKETARSGTNRDLGIGR
;
A
#
# COMPACT_ATOMS: atom_id res chain seq x y z
N MET A 1 -23.76 0.27 -1.42
CA MET A 1 -22.82 -0.83 -1.68
C MET A 1 -23.18 -1.96 -0.73
N SER A 2 -23.59 -3.11 -1.26
CA SER A 2 -24.05 -4.25 -0.45
C SER A 2 -22.90 -4.82 0.38
N VAL A 3 -23.13 -4.94 1.68
CA VAL A 3 -22.21 -5.45 2.71
C VAL A 3 -21.72 -6.89 2.40
N GLN A 4 -22.35 -7.61 1.47
CA GLN A 4 -22.06 -9.02 1.19
C GLN A 4 -20.68 -9.31 0.58
N ARG A 5 -20.08 -8.43 -0.24
CA ARG A 5 -18.81 -8.76 -0.93
C ARG A 5 -17.58 -8.71 -0.03
N ALA A 6 -17.59 -7.91 1.03
CA ALA A 6 -16.43 -7.75 1.91
C ALA A 6 -16.13 -9.02 2.75
N THR A 7 -17.10 -9.92 2.88
CA THR A 7 -17.01 -11.16 3.68
C THR A 7 -16.82 -12.43 2.86
N ASP A 8 -16.82 -12.35 1.52
CA ASP A 8 -16.63 -13.54 0.69
C ASP A 8 -15.21 -14.09 0.84
N THR A 9 -15.11 -15.31 1.35
CA THR A 9 -13.85 -16.05 1.48
C THR A 9 -13.48 -16.79 0.18
N VAL A 10 -14.46 -16.97 -0.71
CA VAL A 10 -14.27 -17.54 -2.03
C VAL A 10 -13.59 -16.50 -2.92
N MET A 11 -12.38 -16.81 -3.40
CA MET A 11 -11.73 -16.00 -4.43
C MET A 11 -12.59 -16.07 -5.69
N PRO A 12 -12.95 -14.95 -6.34
CA PRO A 12 -13.47 -15.02 -7.69
C PRO A 12 -12.45 -15.80 -8.52
N THR A 13 -12.96 -16.75 -9.29
CA THR A 13 -12.12 -17.57 -10.17
C THR A 13 -11.37 -16.66 -11.14
N ALA A 14 -10.23 -17.13 -11.65
CA ALA A 14 -9.51 -16.41 -12.69
C ALA A 14 -10.43 -16.09 -13.89
N GLU A 15 -11.38 -16.97 -14.18
CA GLU A 15 -12.35 -16.84 -15.28
C GLU A 15 -13.43 -15.77 -15.01
N GLU A 16 -14.01 -15.73 -13.81
CA GLU A 16 -14.93 -14.64 -13.38
C GLU A 16 -14.22 -13.28 -13.36
N THR A 17 -12.95 -13.28 -12.96
CA THR A 17 -12.11 -12.09 -12.98
C THR A 17 -11.86 -11.61 -14.42
N VAL A 18 -11.67 -12.53 -15.38
CA VAL A 18 -11.46 -12.21 -16.81
C VAL A 18 -12.73 -11.69 -17.47
N SER A 19 -13.88 -12.30 -17.19
CA SER A 19 -15.14 -11.99 -17.86
C SER A 19 -15.79 -10.70 -17.35
N HIS A 20 -15.56 -10.35 -16.09
CA HIS A 20 -16.25 -9.23 -15.44
C HIS A 20 -15.40 -7.99 -15.18
N ASN A 21 -14.06 -8.08 -15.27
CA ASN A 21 -13.21 -6.93 -14.94
C ASN A 21 -12.75 -6.16 -16.19
N PRO A 22 -13.32 -4.96 -16.47
CA PRO A 22 -12.80 -4.14 -17.55
C PRO A 22 -11.35 -3.73 -17.26
N MET A 23 -10.46 -3.77 -18.26
CA MET A 23 -9.11 -3.16 -18.15
C MET A 23 -9.15 -1.62 -18.05
N ARG A 24 -10.27 -1.05 -17.61
CA ARG A 24 -10.55 0.37 -17.49
C ARG A 24 -11.31 0.61 -16.18
N PRO A 25 -11.08 1.74 -15.50
CA PRO A 25 -11.86 2.10 -14.33
C PRO A 25 -13.37 2.10 -14.61
N PRO A 26 -14.22 1.80 -13.61
CA PRO A 26 -15.67 1.84 -13.75
C PRO A 26 -16.16 3.27 -14.03
N ALA A 27 -17.38 3.39 -14.59
CA ALA A 27 -17.91 4.67 -15.05
C ALA A 27 -18.01 5.73 -13.93
N ASP A 28 -18.30 5.28 -12.71
CA ASP A 28 -18.44 6.07 -11.47
C ASP A 28 -17.10 6.34 -10.76
N SER A 29 -15.98 5.89 -11.31
CA SER A 29 -14.64 6.17 -10.79
C SER A 29 -14.40 7.69 -10.67
N PRO A 30 -13.83 8.19 -9.55
CA PRO A 30 -13.58 9.63 -9.34
C PRO A 30 -12.79 10.27 -10.48
N ARG A 31 -13.28 11.43 -10.98
CA ARG A 31 -12.73 12.16 -12.14
C ARG A 31 -12.21 13.56 -11.81
N THR A 32 -12.42 14.03 -10.58
CA THR A 32 -11.95 15.34 -10.12
C THR A 32 -11.22 15.20 -8.79
N ALA A 33 -10.40 16.21 -8.43
CA ALA A 33 -9.72 16.26 -7.14
C ALA A 33 -10.70 16.12 -5.97
N GLY A 34 -11.79 16.90 -5.98
CA GLY A 34 -12.78 16.89 -4.90
C GLY A 34 -13.46 15.52 -4.72
N GLN A 35 -13.77 14.82 -5.81
CA GLN A 35 -14.29 13.45 -5.73
C GLN A 35 -13.25 12.48 -5.16
N ALA A 36 -12.00 12.60 -5.62
CA ALA A 36 -10.91 11.73 -5.16
C ALA A 36 -10.66 11.89 -3.66
N PHE A 37 -10.53 13.13 -3.17
CA PHE A 37 -10.35 13.44 -1.75
C PHE A 37 -11.55 13.01 -0.91
N ARG A 38 -12.78 13.22 -1.40
CA ARG A 38 -13.99 12.80 -0.68
C ARG A 38 -13.97 11.29 -0.43
N VAL A 39 -13.72 10.48 -1.44
CA VAL A 39 -13.66 9.02 -1.29
C VAL A 39 -12.54 8.63 -0.33
N PHE A 40 -11.32 9.16 -0.53
CA PHE A 40 -10.17 8.85 0.32
C PHE A 40 -10.41 9.17 1.80
N LEU A 41 -10.93 10.37 2.10
CA LEU A 41 -11.20 10.83 3.46
C LEU A 41 -12.48 10.22 4.07
N THR A 42 -13.30 9.51 3.30
CA THR A 42 -14.41 8.71 3.85
C THR A 42 -14.01 7.25 4.10
N HIS A 43 -12.89 6.80 3.55
CA HIS A 43 -12.43 5.44 3.74
C HIS A 43 -11.83 5.27 5.16
N PRO A 44 -12.16 4.20 5.91
CA PRO A 44 -11.69 4.03 7.28
C PRO A 44 -10.16 3.99 7.44
N SER A 45 -9.45 3.45 6.44
CA SER A 45 -8.00 3.26 6.52
C SER A 45 -7.22 4.59 6.58
N PRO A 46 -7.36 5.53 5.62
CA PRO A 46 -6.77 6.86 5.74
C PRO A 46 -7.20 7.61 7.01
N LEU A 47 -8.46 7.49 7.44
CA LEU A 47 -8.95 8.12 8.66
C LEU A 47 -8.24 7.62 9.91
N ILE A 48 -8.01 6.31 10.02
CA ILE A 48 -7.23 5.74 11.13
C ILE A 48 -5.81 6.31 11.15
N ILE A 49 -5.14 6.37 9.99
CA ILE A 49 -3.77 6.93 9.91
C ILE A 49 -3.77 8.41 10.28
N VAL A 50 -4.71 9.21 9.77
CA VAL A 50 -4.82 10.65 10.10
C VAL A 50 -5.03 10.86 11.60
N LEU A 51 -5.93 10.11 12.23
CA LEU A 51 -6.16 10.20 13.67
C LEU A 51 -4.92 9.77 14.48
N ALA A 52 -4.23 8.71 14.03
CA ALA A 52 -2.97 8.28 14.64
C ALA A 52 -1.88 9.35 14.51
N LEU A 53 -1.74 9.98 13.35
CA LEU A 53 -0.80 11.09 13.14
C LEU A 53 -1.10 12.27 14.06
N ILE A 54 -2.37 12.65 14.23
CA ILE A 54 -2.76 13.70 15.18
C ILE A 54 -2.35 13.31 16.60
N GLY A 55 -2.67 12.09 17.04
CA GLY A 55 -2.32 11.60 18.37
C GLY A 55 -0.81 11.55 18.62
N LEU A 56 -0.04 10.99 17.68
CA LEU A 56 1.41 10.92 17.75
C LEU A 56 2.05 12.30 17.74
N GLY A 57 1.53 13.23 16.94
CA GLY A 57 2.01 14.62 16.89
C GLY A 57 1.78 15.34 18.21
N LEU A 58 0.60 15.19 18.82
CA LEU A 58 0.30 15.76 20.13
C LEU A 58 1.21 15.19 21.23
N LEU A 59 1.39 13.86 21.25
CA LEU A 59 2.32 13.21 22.18
C LEU A 59 3.75 13.69 21.95
N ARG A 60 4.20 13.81 20.70
CA ARG A 60 5.57 14.26 20.41
C ARG A 60 5.82 15.66 20.91
N VAL A 61 4.86 16.58 20.75
CA VAL A 61 4.99 17.96 21.27
C VAL A 61 5.06 17.98 22.80
N GLN A 62 4.40 17.06 23.50
CA GLN A 62 4.46 16.96 24.97
C GLN A 62 5.82 16.48 25.49
N GLU A 63 6.55 15.68 24.71
CA GLU A 63 7.91 15.21 25.05
C GLU A 63 8.98 16.31 24.86
N GLY A 64 8.60 17.53 24.45
CA GLY A 64 9.49 18.70 24.36
C GLY A 64 9.85 19.12 22.93
N SER A 65 10.84 19.99 22.78
CA SER A 65 11.19 20.58 21.49
C SER A 65 11.77 19.55 20.51
N LEU A 66 11.63 19.84 19.21
CA LEU A 66 12.34 19.11 18.17
C LEU A 66 13.84 19.43 18.24
N GLY A 67 14.67 18.39 18.17
CA GLY A 67 16.12 18.48 18.12
C GLY A 67 16.69 17.98 16.79
N TRP A 68 18.01 18.02 16.67
CA TRP A 68 18.72 17.52 15.48
C TRP A 68 18.50 16.02 15.24
N LEU A 69 18.30 15.24 16.31
CA LEU A 69 18.07 13.80 16.21
C LEU A 69 16.72 13.50 15.53
N ASP A 70 15.70 14.34 15.72
CA ASP A 70 14.42 14.20 15.00
C ASP A 70 14.61 14.35 13.50
N ALA A 71 15.46 15.29 13.06
CA ALA A 71 15.78 15.47 11.65
C ALA A 71 16.55 14.25 11.09
N VAL A 72 17.50 13.72 11.85
CA VAL A 72 18.24 12.50 11.47
C VAL A 72 17.29 11.31 11.33
N ILE A 73 16.37 11.12 12.28
CA ILE A 73 15.36 10.06 12.22
C ILE A 73 14.45 10.26 11.00
N ALA A 74 13.93 11.47 10.78
CA ALA A 74 13.02 11.75 9.67
C ALA A 74 13.68 11.48 8.31
N LEU A 75 14.93 11.93 8.12
CA LEU A 75 15.71 11.68 6.91
C LEU A 75 16.06 10.21 6.75
N GLY A 76 16.41 9.52 7.84
CA GLY A 76 16.68 8.08 7.84
C GLY A 76 15.46 7.27 7.43
N VAL A 77 14.28 7.58 8.00
CA VAL A 77 13.01 6.96 7.62
C VAL A 77 12.69 7.23 6.15
N LEU A 78 12.81 8.48 5.70
CA LEU A 78 12.58 8.84 4.29
C LEU A 78 13.50 8.08 3.33
N ALA A 79 14.77 7.89 3.69
CA ALA A 79 15.75 7.17 2.88
C ALA A 79 15.50 5.65 2.85
N LEU A 80 15.05 5.07 3.97
CA LEU A 80 14.84 3.62 4.11
C LEU A 80 13.44 3.16 3.70
N PHE A 81 12.44 4.04 3.74
CA PHE A 81 11.06 3.70 3.38
C PHE A 81 10.90 3.11 1.97
N PRO A 82 11.57 3.56 0.89
CA PRO A 82 11.36 2.97 -0.43
C PRO A 82 11.92 1.54 -0.52
N ILE A 83 12.93 1.20 0.28
CA ILE A 83 13.46 -0.16 0.42
C ILE A 83 12.45 -1.01 1.18
N ASN A 84 11.95 -0.51 2.32
CA ASN A 84 10.94 -1.19 3.12
C ASN A 84 9.65 -1.45 2.34
N GLU A 85 9.17 -0.45 1.60
CA GLU A 85 8.01 -0.54 0.71
C GLU A 85 8.20 -1.65 -0.34
N TRP A 86 9.37 -1.65 -1.02
CA TRP A 86 9.73 -2.69 -1.99
C TRP A 86 9.74 -4.09 -1.34
N MET A 87 10.37 -4.23 -0.18
CA MET A 87 10.46 -5.51 0.54
C MET A 87 9.08 -6.03 0.95
N ILE A 88 8.21 -5.18 1.48
CA ILE A 88 6.84 -5.54 1.84
C ILE A 88 6.09 -6.01 0.58
N HIS A 89 6.19 -5.26 -0.51
CA HIS A 89 5.44 -5.60 -1.72
C HIS A 89 5.92 -6.92 -2.33
N VAL A 90 7.22 -7.14 -2.43
CA VAL A 90 7.82 -8.36 -2.99
C VAL A 90 7.61 -9.57 -2.08
N PHE A 91 8.01 -9.47 -0.81
CA PHE A 91 8.13 -10.64 0.05
C PHE A 91 6.88 -10.93 0.90
N ILE A 92 6.06 -9.92 1.16
CA ILE A 92 4.84 -10.09 1.98
C ILE A 92 3.61 -10.15 1.08
N LEU A 93 3.41 -9.14 0.24
CA LEU A 93 2.18 -9.02 -0.57
C LEU A 93 2.19 -9.97 -1.78
N HIS A 94 3.33 -10.21 -2.41
CA HIS A 94 3.49 -11.19 -3.49
C HIS A 94 3.98 -12.56 -3.02
N TYR A 95 3.90 -12.84 -1.72
CA TYR A 95 4.22 -14.17 -1.20
C TYR A 95 3.36 -15.24 -1.89
N ARG A 96 4.04 -16.23 -2.48
CA ARG A 96 3.40 -17.41 -3.07
C ARG A 96 3.16 -18.48 -2.00
N PRO A 97 1.97 -19.10 -1.95
CA PRO A 97 1.69 -20.19 -1.01
C PRO A 97 2.74 -21.29 -1.10
N ARG A 98 3.12 -21.87 0.04
CA ARG A 98 4.08 -22.98 0.10
C ARG A 98 3.55 -24.11 0.95
N ARG A 99 3.81 -25.34 0.52
CA ARG A 99 3.49 -26.53 1.32
C ARG A 99 4.62 -26.81 2.31
N ILE A 100 4.34 -26.67 3.60
CA ILE A 100 5.30 -26.90 4.69
C ILE A 100 4.72 -28.01 5.56
N PHE A 101 5.47 -29.12 5.73
CA PHE A 101 5.03 -30.32 6.46
C PHE A 101 3.61 -30.80 6.06
N GLY A 102 3.30 -30.77 4.76
CA GLY A 102 2.01 -31.20 4.23
C GLY A 102 0.88 -30.15 4.29
N VAL A 103 1.05 -29.07 5.05
CA VAL A 103 0.08 -27.98 5.19
C VAL A 103 0.37 -26.86 4.20
N MET A 104 -0.65 -26.36 3.51
CA MET A 104 -0.52 -25.19 2.65
C MET A 104 -0.48 -23.91 3.50
N VAL A 105 0.66 -23.24 3.53
CA VAL A 105 0.83 -21.96 4.22
C VAL A 105 0.57 -20.84 3.23
N ASP A 106 -0.49 -20.08 3.50
CA ASP A 106 -0.83 -18.89 2.74
C ASP A 106 -1.42 -17.80 3.65
N PHE A 107 -0.69 -16.70 3.77
CA PHE A 107 -0.99 -15.61 4.71
C PHE A 107 -2.14 -14.73 4.20
N TYR A 108 -2.78 -14.01 5.12
CA TYR A 108 -3.92 -13.16 4.81
C TYR A 108 -3.58 -12.03 3.81
N LEU A 109 -2.50 -11.29 4.05
CA LEU A 109 -2.11 -10.14 3.23
C LEU A 109 -1.86 -10.49 1.75
N PRO A 110 -1.05 -11.51 1.43
CA PRO A 110 -0.88 -11.94 0.04
C PRO A 110 -2.19 -12.44 -0.59
N LYS A 111 -3.12 -13.05 0.16
CA LYS A 111 -4.46 -13.39 -0.36
C LYS A 111 -5.26 -12.13 -0.75
N THR A 112 -5.31 -11.14 0.12
CA THR A 112 -6.00 -9.88 -0.19
C THR A 112 -5.32 -9.09 -1.30
N HIS A 113 -3.99 -9.15 -1.39
CA HIS A 113 -3.26 -8.52 -2.50
C HIS A 113 -3.55 -9.19 -3.84
N ARG A 114 -3.71 -10.52 -3.87
CA ARG A 114 -4.20 -11.22 -5.07
C ARG A 114 -5.62 -10.81 -5.45
N ARG A 115 -6.52 -10.63 -4.48
CA ARG A 115 -7.86 -10.07 -4.76
C ARG A 115 -7.76 -8.68 -5.37
N HIS A 116 -6.85 -7.87 -4.86
CA HIS A 116 -6.58 -6.56 -5.42
C HIS A 116 -6.05 -6.63 -6.86
N HIS A 117 -5.11 -7.54 -7.17
CA HIS A 117 -4.64 -7.76 -8.54
C HIS A 117 -5.71 -8.32 -9.49
N ALA A 118 -6.61 -9.15 -8.97
CA ALA A 118 -7.74 -9.68 -9.71
C ALA A 118 -8.78 -8.58 -10.01
N ASP A 119 -9.11 -7.75 -9.02
CA ASP A 119 -10.11 -6.70 -9.07
C ASP A 119 -9.53 -5.30 -8.73
N PRO A 120 -8.57 -4.77 -9.53
CA PRO A 120 -7.80 -3.56 -9.19
C PRO A 120 -8.66 -2.31 -8.98
N TRP A 121 -9.81 -2.21 -9.64
CA TRP A 121 -10.68 -1.04 -9.53
C TRP A 121 -11.61 -1.08 -8.32
N ASN A 122 -11.65 -2.21 -7.60
CA ASN A 122 -12.46 -2.34 -6.40
C ASN A 122 -11.69 -1.78 -5.19
N LEU A 123 -12.14 -0.62 -4.75
CA LEU A 123 -11.48 0.14 -3.68
C LEU A 123 -11.50 -0.57 -2.32
N ASP A 124 -12.36 -1.58 -2.11
CA ASP A 124 -12.39 -2.37 -0.88
C ASP A 124 -11.06 -3.12 -0.63
N TRP A 125 -10.31 -3.43 -1.69
CA TRP A 125 -9.03 -4.16 -1.63
C TRP A 125 -7.79 -3.29 -1.83
N VAL A 126 -7.97 -1.99 -2.06
CA VAL A 126 -6.86 -1.06 -2.34
C VAL A 126 -6.16 -0.62 -1.07
N PHE A 127 -6.91 -0.33 0.00
CA PHE A 127 -6.35 0.24 1.22
C PHE A 127 -5.79 -0.81 2.18
N VAL A 128 -4.95 -0.38 3.12
CA VAL A 128 -4.38 -1.28 4.13
C VAL A 128 -5.50 -1.89 5.00
N PRO A 129 -5.53 -3.23 5.18
CA PRO A 129 -6.56 -3.86 5.98
C PRO A 129 -6.54 -3.41 7.45
N ARG A 130 -7.72 -3.26 8.07
CA ARG A 130 -7.88 -2.74 9.44
C ARG A 130 -7.10 -3.51 10.51
N HIS A 131 -6.94 -4.83 10.36
CA HIS A 131 -6.17 -5.62 11.32
C HIS A 131 -4.67 -5.30 11.29
N VAL A 132 -4.13 -4.83 10.15
CA VAL A 132 -2.75 -4.33 10.06
C VAL A 132 -2.61 -3.04 10.84
N HIS A 133 -3.57 -2.12 10.73
CA HIS A 133 -3.60 -0.91 11.56
C HIS A 133 -3.63 -1.24 13.05
N ALA A 134 -4.49 -2.18 13.46
CA ALA A 134 -4.55 -2.62 14.86
C ALA A 134 -3.20 -3.20 15.34
N LEU A 135 -2.54 -4.02 14.51
CA LEU A 135 -1.23 -4.59 14.81
C LEU A 135 -0.15 -3.51 14.92
N VAL A 136 -0.06 -2.61 13.94
CA VAL A 136 0.95 -1.54 13.90
C VAL A 136 0.75 -0.56 15.05
N LEU A 137 -0.47 -0.07 15.27
CA LEU A 137 -0.75 0.86 16.36
C LEU A 137 -0.59 0.22 17.74
N GLY A 138 -0.96 -1.06 17.89
CA GLY A 138 -0.68 -1.84 19.10
C GLY A 138 0.82 -1.98 19.37
N ALA A 139 1.61 -2.27 18.33
CA ALA A 139 3.07 -2.35 18.44
C ALA A 139 3.70 -0.99 18.79
N VAL A 140 3.25 0.11 18.18
CA VAL A 140 3.69 1.47 18.51
C VAL A 140 3.34 1.83 19.95
N ALA A 141 2.13 1.52 20.41
CA ALA A 141 1.71 1.76 21.79
C ALA A 141 2.56 0.97 22.80
N LEU A 142 2.78 -0.32 22.55
CA LEU A 142 3.64 -1.16 23.38
C LEU A 142 5.07 -0.62 23.42
N ALA A 143 5.63 -0.28 22.26
CA ALA A 143 6.96 0.32 22.15
C ALA A 143 7.05 1.64 22.93
N TYR A 144 6.01 2.48 22.90
CA TYR A 144 5.97 3.73 23.64
C TYR A 144 6.05 3.53 25.15
N PHE A 145 5.32 2.55 25.69
CA PHE A 145 5.40 2.20 27.11
C PHE A 145 6.79 1.65 27.50
N MET A 146 7.47 0.96 26.59
CA MET A 146 8.79 0.37 26.81
C MET A 146 9.97 1.33 26.53
N ALA A 147 9.75 2.42 25.79
CA ALA A 147 10.83 3.25 25.24
C ALA A 147 11.65 4.03 26.29
N GLY A 148 11.10 4.27 27.48
CA GLY A 148 11.80 5.02 28.53
C GLY A 148 12.29 6.38 28.04
N ALA A 149 13.61 6.60 28.06
CA ALA A 149 14.24 7.84 27.59
C ALA A 149 14.12 8.07 26.07
N TRP A 150 13.79 7.05 25.28
CA TRP A 150 13.72 7.10 23.81
C TRP A 150 12.31 7.40 23.27
N ARG A 151 11.39 7.85 24.14
CA ARG A 151 9.99 8.11 23.76
C ARG A 151 9.87 9.16 22.67
N SER A 152 10.61 10.25 22.80
CA SER A 152 10.59 11.36 21.84
C SER A 152 10.99 10.89 20.43
N GLU A 153 12.09 10.15 20.34
CA GLU A 153 12.63 9.60 19.10
C GLU A 153 11.69 8.58 18.47
N LEU A 154 11.11 7.69 19.29
CA LEU A 154 10.12 6.72 18.82
C LEU A 154 8.88 7.40 18.24
N LEU A 155 8.37 8.46 18.89
CA LEU A 155 7.22 9.20 18.40
C LEU A 155 7.52 9.90 17.08
N THR A 156 8.71 10.49 16.93
CA THR A 156 9.15 11.07 15.65
C THR A 156 9.26 10.01 14.56
N PHE A 157 9.91 8.88 14.84
CA PHE A 157 9.99 7.76 13.92
C PHE A 157 8.59 7.31 13.47
N SER A 158 7.70 7.07 14.44
CA SER A 158 6.35 6.57 14.19
C SER A 158 5.51 7.56 13.39
N PHE A 159 5.62 8.85 13.70
CA PHE A 159 4.92 9.92 12.99
C PHE A 159 5.38 10.00 11.53
N VAL A 160 6.69 10.06 11.28
CA VAL A 160 7.23 10.15 9.92
C VAL A 160 6.91 8.89 9.11
N TYR A 161 7.01 7.71 9.73
CA TYR A 161 6.68 6.45 9.07
C TYR A 161 5.19 6.37 8.68
N LEU A 162 4.28 6.73 9.58
CA LEU A 162 2.85 6.77 9.27
C LEU A 162 2.48 7.87 8.27
N LEU A 163 3.22 8.98 8.24
CA LEU A 163 3.02 10.03 7.24
C LEU A 163 3.36 9.51 5.83
N LEU A 164 4.47 8.78 5.70
CA LEU A 164 4.81 8.09 4.45
C LEU A 164 3.81 6.97 4.14
N GLY A 165 3.28 6.26 5.15
CA GLY A 165 2.20 5.29 4.99
C GLY A 165 0.90 5.90 4.46
N LEU A 166 0.51 7.09 4.93
CA LEU A 166 -0.65 7.82 4.41
C LEU A 166 -0.43 8.24 2.95
N HIS A 167 0.78 8.71 2.64
CA HIS A 167 1.16 9.03 1.26
C HIS A 167 1.15 7.78 0.37
N TYR A 168 1.58 6.62 0.87
CA TYR A 168 1.46 5.35 0.19
C TYR A 168 0.02 5.01 -0.15
N GLU A 169 -0.90 5.08 0.82
CA GLU A 169 -2.31 4.82 0.55
C GLU A 169 -2.90 5.80 -0.46
N TRP A 170 -2.50 7.07 -0.39
CA TRP A 170 -2.94 8.07 -1.36
C TRP A 170 -2.48 7.73 -2.78
N VAL A 171 -1.20 7.43 -2.99
CA VAL A 171 -0.66 7.10 -4.32
C VAL A 171 -1.27 5.80 -4.85
N HIS A 172 -1.40 4.77 -4.00
CA HIS A 172 -2.01 3.50 -4.37
C HIS A 172 -3.49 3.67 -4.73
N TYR A 173 -4.22 4.50 -3.98
CA TYR A 173 -5.59 4.86 -4.33
C TYR A 173 -5.69 5.56 -5.70
N LEU A 174 -4.80 6.54 -5.97
CA LEU A 174 -4.77 7.24 -7.26
C LEU A 174 -4.55 6.30 -8.45
N THR A 175 -3.82 5.20 -8.27
CA THR A 175 -3.57 4.24 -9.36
C THR A 175 -4.85 3.54 -9.81
N HIS A 176 -5.84 3.45 -8.92
CA HIS A 176 -7.07 2.68 -9.10
C HIS A 176 -8.33 3.55 -9.32
N ILE A 177 -8.14 4.84 -9.61
CA ILE A 177 -9.21 5.74 -10.02
C ILE A 177 -8.90 6.45 -11.35
N THR A 178 -9.89 7.15 -11.92
CA THR A 178 -9.72 7.84 -13.21
C THR A 178 -8.91 9.12 -13.06
N TRP A 179 -9.16 9.90 -12.02
CA TRP A 179 -8.45 11.16 -11.78
C TRP A 179 -7.01 10.92 -11.31
N CYS A 180 -6.08 11.67 -11.89
CA CYS A 180 -4.71 11.76 -11.42
C CYS A 180 -4.36 13.25 -11.24
N PRO A 181 -3.70 13.64 -10.14
CA PRO A 181 -3.14 14.99 -10.02
C PRO A 181 -2.21 15.27 -11.21
N PRO A 182 -2.28 16.45 -11.84
CA PRO A 182 -1.42 16.83 -12.97
C PRO A 182 -0.02 17.23 -12.50
N VAL A 183 0.58 16.41 -11.63
CA VAL A 183 1.93 16.59 -11.08
C VAL A 183 2.77 15.42 -11.56
N ALA A 184 3.92 15.73 -12.17
CA ALA A 184 4.78 14.73 -12.83
C ALA A 184 5.08 13.52 -11.94
N TYR A 185 5.32 13.76 -10.64
CA TYR A 185 5.50 12.70 -9.64
C TYR A 185 4.32 11.71 -9.63
N TYR A 186 3.10 12.19 -9.37
CA TYR A 186 1.92 11.32 -9.27
C TYR A 186 1.60 10.65 -10.60
N VAL A 187 1.75 11.37 -11.72
CA VAL A 187 1.54 10.78 -13.07
C VAL A 187 2.48 9.60 -13.28
N GLN A 188 3.77 9.76 -12.97
CA GLN A 188 4.76 8.69 -13.10
C GLN A 188 4.43 7.50 -12.18
N ARG A 189 4.18 7.76 -10.89
CA ARG A 189 3.86 6.70 -9.91
C ARG A 189 2.60 5.93 -10.28
N VAL A 190 1.56 6.65 -10.75
CA VAL A 190 0.31 6.05 -11.25
C VAL A 190 0.57 5.15 -12.46
N LEU A 191 1.38 5.60 -13.42
CA LEU A 191 1.70 4.82 -14.62
C LEU A 191 2.53 3.57 -14.29
N GLU A 192 3.58 3.71 -13.49
CA GLU A 192 4.49 2.61 -13.12
C GLU A 192 3.74 1.52 -12.35
N HIS A 193 2.95 1.88 -11.35
CA HIS A 193 2.19 0.87 -10.61
C HIS A 193 1.03 0.29 -11.44
N ARG A 194 0.50 1.01 -12.43
CA ARG A 194 -0.40 0.40 -13.44
C ARG A 194 0.33 -0.59 -14.34
N TRP A 195 1.60 -0.37 -14.68
CA TRP A 195 2.37 -1.39 -15.40
C TRP A 195 2.58 -2.64 -14.55
N HIS A 196 2.79 -2.49 -13.25
CA HIS A 196 2.80 -3.62 -12.31
C HIS A 196 1.49 -4.43 -12.38
N HIS A 197 0.33 -3.77 -12.28
CA HIS A 197 -0.98 -4.44 -12.33
C HIS A 197 -1.37 -5.01 -13.69
N PHE A 198 -1.09 -4.28 -14.77
CA PHE A 198 -1.68 -4.57 -16.09
C PHE A 198 -0.70 -5.09 -17.14
N ARG A 199 0.61 -5.02 -16.86
CA ARG A 199 1.66 -5.48 -17.78
C ARG A 199 2.43 -6.64 -17.19
N ASN A 200 3.18 -6.41 -16.11
CA ASN A 200 4.04 -7.43 -15.52
C ASN A 200 4.22 -7.15 -14.02
N GLU A 201 3.66 -8.03 -13.21
CA GLU A 201 3.62 -7.94 -11.76
C GLU A 201 4.98 -8.20 -11.09
N ASN A 202 6.01 -8.58 -11.85
CA ASN A 202 7.36 -8.83 -11.34
C ASN A 202 8.27 -7.57 -11.36
N TYR A 203 7.71 -6.42 -11.75
CA TYR A 203 8.40 -5.13 -11.87
C TYR A 203 7.56 -3.97 -11.32
N TRP A 204 8.17 -2.80 -11.14
CA TRP A 204 7.54 -1.57 -10.61
C TRP A 204 6.84 -1.81 -9.26
N TRP A 205 7.60 -2.36 -8.32
CA TRP A 205 7.17 -2.74 -6.97
C TRP A 205 6.98 -1.56 -6.04
N GLY A 206 7.72 -0.46 -6.23
CA GLY A 206 7.36 0.78 -5.57
C GLY A 206 5.92 1.12 -5.94
N VAL A 207 5.14 1.63 -4.99
CA VAL A 207 3.79 2.17 -5.18
C VAL A 207 3.83 3.67 -4.98
N SER A 208 4.18 4.09 -3.77
CA SER A 208 4.36 5.46 -3.33
C SER A 208 5.69 6.03 -3.79
N MET A 209 6.78 5.26 -3.66
CA MET A 209 8.13 5.71 -3.97
C MET A 209 8.81 4.77 -4.97
N GLY A 210 9.35 5.32 -6.06
CA GLY A 210 10.00 4.53 -7.12
C GLY A 210 11.47 4.21 -6.88
N MET A 211 12.06 4.68 -5.77
CA MET A 211 13.49 4.52 -5.53
C MET A 211 13.88 3.06 -5.26
N GLY A 212 13.02 2.28 -4.60
CA GLY A 212 13.27 0.86 -4.34
C GLY A 212 13.49 0.10 -5.66
N ASP A 213 12.65 0.37 -6.67
CA ASP A 213 12.84 -0.26 -7.97
C ASP A 213 14.13 0.13 -8.68
N ARG A 214 14.59 1.37 -8.51
CA ARG A 214 15.87 1.81 -9.10
C ARG A 214 17.05 1.15 -8.40
N LEU A 215 17.00 1.03 -7.08
CA LEU A 215 18.05 0.39 -6.28
C LEU A 215 18.16 -1.10 -6.59
N PHE A 216 17.05 -1.79 -6.82
CA PHE A 216 17.02 -3.23 -7.08
C PHE A 216 16.90 -3.59 -8.57
N ASN A 217 16.99 -2.59 -9.46
CA ASN A 217 16.89 -2.77 -10.91
C ASN A 217 15.59 -3.49 -11.36
N THR A 218 14.46 -3.09 -10.78
CA THR A 218 13.12 -3.64 -11.07
C THR A 218 12.16 -2.63 -11.72
N ALA A 219 12.69 -1.55 -12.32
CA ALA A 219 11.93 -0.61 -13.16
C ALA A 219 12.50 -0.54 -14.60
N PRO A 220 12.37 -1.62 -15.40
CA PRO A 220 12.81 -1.62 -16.79
C PRO A 220 11.98 -0.66 -17.67
N ASP A 221 12.42 -0.41 -18.91
CA ASP A 221 11.57 0.27 -19.89
C ASP A 221 10.30 -0.56 -20.10
N ALA A 222 9.16 0.06 -19.83
CA ALA A 222 7.87 -0.56 -20.02
C ALA A 222 7.74 -1.08 -21.45
N LYS A 223 8.10 -0.32 -22.48
CA LYS A 223 7.92 -0.70 -23.89
C LYS A 223 8.57 -2.04 -24.25
N GLU A 224 9.74 -2.30 -23.67
CA GLU A 224 10.55 -3.51 -23.89
C GLU A 224 10.14 -4.68 -22.99
N THR A 225 9.36 -4.41 -21.94
CA THR A 225 8.94 -5.42 -20.98
C THR A 225 7.77 -6.24 -21.52
N ALA A 226 7.92 -7.57 -21.59
CA ALA A 226 6.83 -8.46 -21.99
C ALA A 226 5.70 -8.50 -20.94
N ARG A 227 4.48 -8.80 -21.39
CA ARG A 227 3.37 -9.10 -20.46
C ARG A 227 3.61 -10.45 -19.79
N SER A 228 3.41 -10.53 -18.48
CA SER A 228 3.63 -11.78 -17.71
C SER A 228 2.54 -12.84 -17.96
N GLY A 229 1.29 -12.39 -18.12
CA GLY A 229 0.12 -13.27 -18.17
C GLY A 229 -0.22 -13.96 -16.84
N THR A 230 0.33 -13.46 -15.72
CA THR A 230 0.08 -13.92 -14.33
C THR A 230 -0.26 -12.76 -13.39
N ASN A 231 -0.42 -11.56 -13.95
CA ASN A 231 -0.62 -10.32 -13.21
C ASN A 231 -1.95 -10.22 -12.44
N ARG A 232 -2.91 -11.11 -12.73
CA ARG A 232 -4.24 -11.15 -12.08
C ARG A 232 -4.28 -12.03 -10.85
N ASP A 233 -3.56 -13.15 -10.87
CA ASP A 233 -3.59 -14.19 -9.81
C ASP A 233 -2.22 -14.40 -9.14
N LEU A 234 -1.21 -13.65 -9.59
CA LEU A 234 0.19 -13.73 -9.17
C LEU A 234 0.81 -15.12 -9.37
N GLY A 235 0.30 -15.85 -10.37
CA GLY A 235 0.82 -17.14 -10.81
C GLY A 235 0.33 -18.34 -10.00
N ILE A 236 -0.83 -18.25 -9.34
CA ILE A 236 -1.42 -19.37 -8.57
C ILE A 236 -2.40 -20.21 -9.39
N GLY A 237 -3.02 -19.66 -10.43
CA GLY A 237 -3.99 -20.35 -11.28
C GLY A 237 -3.38 -21.18 -12.43
N ARG A 238 -2.08 -21.50 -12.36
CA ARG A 238 -1.38 -22.38 -13.32
C ARG A 238 -0.96 -23.69 -12.66
#